data_AF-A0A3C0R179-F1
#
_entry.id   AF-A0A3C0R179-F1
#
_cell.length_a   1.000
_cell.length_b   1.000
_cell.length_c   1.000
_cell.angle_alpha   90.00
_cell.angle_beta   90.00
_cell.angle_gamma   90.00
#
_symmetry.space_group_name_H-M   'P 1'
#
loop_
_entity.id
_entity.type
_entity.pdbx_description
1 polymer ?
#
loop_
_entity_poly.entity_id
_entity_poly.type
_entity_poly.pdbx_seq_one_letter_code
_entity_poly.pdbx_strand_id
1 'polypeptide(L)'
;IHRIEKFRPLPETGARYNWITAFSISFSRGSRSTAWEIQEWDYFLQDAKRHLLPGGRIYLDLNPRSDGSFYSNELREFFVNQGAIIDRRSKLLFPPK
;
A
#
# COMPACT_ATOMS: atom_id res chain seq x y z
N ILE A 1 -5.73 11.02 16.17
CA ILE A 1 -4.89 9.88 15.69
C ILE A 1 -5.83 8.85 15.10
N HIS A 2 -5.58 8.39 13.87
CA HIS A 2 -6.40 7.37 13.20
C HIS A 2 -5.62 6.06 13.07
N ARG A 3 -6.35 4.94 13.05
CA ARG A 3 -5.78 3.61 12.81
C ARG A 3 -6.18 3.15 11.40
N ILE A 4 -5.21 2.59 10.67
CA ILE A 4 -5.46 1.94 9.38
C ILE A 4 -5.59 0.43 9.62
N GLU A 5 -6.70 -0.15 9.17
CA GLU A 5 -7.04 -1.56 9.36
C GLU A 5 -7.46 -2.18 8.03
N LYS A 6 -7.33 -3.51 7.90
CA LYS A 6 -7.76 -4.21 6.70
C LYS A 6 -9.27 -4.02 6.46
N PHE A 7 -9.65 -3.84 5.19
CA PHE A 7 -11.04 -3.66 4.77
C PHE A 7 -11.79 -2.54 5.50
N ARG A 8 -11.07 -1.52 5.97
CA ARG A 8 -11.65 -0.30 6.54
C ARG A 8 -11.21 0.89 5.68
N PRO A 9 -12.12 1.84 5.42
CA PRO A 9 -11.77 3.02 4.64
C PRO A 9 -10.71 3.85 5.38
N LEU A 10 -9.91 4.55 4.61
CA LEU A 10 -9.03 5.59 5.11
C LEU A 10 -9.87 6.69 5.79
N PRO A 11 -9.29 7.38 6.78
CA PRO A 11 -9.97 8.47 7.44
C PRO A 11 -10.38 9.55 6.43
N GLU A 12 -11.64 9.95 6.50
CA GLU A 12 -12.12 11.09 5.73
C GLU A 12 -11.54 12.39 6.30
N THR A 13 -10.76 13.09 5.48
CA THR A 13 -10.14 14.37 5.83
C THR A 13 -10.82 15.56 5.17
N GLY A 14 -11.78 15.31 4.27
CA GLY A 14 -12.44 16.35 3.45
C GLY A 14 -11.58 16.92 2.33
N ALA A 15 -10.34 16.44 2.14
CA ALA A 15 -9.41 16.90 1.12
C ALA A 15 -8.97 15.76 0.20
N ARG A 16 -8.49 16.12 -1.00
CA ARG A 16 -7.78 15.22 -1.92
C ARG A 16 -6.32 15.61 -2.05
N TYR A 17 -5.47 14.66 -2.39
CA TYR A 17 -4.03 14.78 -2.28
C TYR A 17 -3.30 14.54 -3.61
N ASN A 18 -2.21 15.28 -3.83
CA ASN A 18 -1.25 14.96 -4.90
C ASN A 18 -0.32 13.81 -4.50
N TRP A 19 -0.15 13.58 -3.20
CA TRP A 19 0.69 12.55 -2.63
C TRP A 19 -0.02 11.87 -1.48
N ILE A 20 -0.05 10.55 -1.50
CA ILE A 20 -0.30 9.73 -0.33
C ILE A 20 0.99 8.98 -0.04
N THR A 21 1.54 9.16 1.14
CA THR A 21 2.82 8.55 1.51
C THR A 21 2.71 7.79 2.82
N ALA A 22 3.38 6.65 2.91
CA ALA A 22 3.49 5.91 4.16
C ALA A 22 4.87 5.23 4.25
N PHE A 23 5.50 5.33 5.40
CA PHE A 23 6.85 4.83 5.63
C PHE A 23 6.86 3.80 6.76
N SER A 24 7.75 2.82 6.64
CA SER A 24 7.90 1.75 7.63
C SER A 24 6.58 1.05 7.96
N ILE A 25 5.72 0.84 6.95
CA ILE A 25 4.43 0.17 7.16
C ILE A 25 4.64 -1.32 7.32
N SER A 26 3.97 -1.91 8.31
CA SER A 26 4.10 -3.31 8.68
C SER A 26 2.92 -4.16 8.23
N PHE A 27 2.15 -3.72 7.24
CA PHE A 27 1.01 -4.48 6.70
C PHE A 27 1.44 -5.88 6.21
N SER A 28 2.74 -6.08 5.96
CA SER A 28 3.32 -7.38 5.61
C SER A 28 3.81 -8.22 6.80
N ARG A 29 3.92 -7.71 8.03
CA ARG A 29 4.49 -8.45 9.19
C ARG A 29 3.43 -9.27 9.89
N GLY A 30 3.56 -10.61 9.92
CA GLY A 30 2.72 -11.46 10.76
C GLY A 30 2.69 -12.95 10.41
N SER A 31 2.41 -13.80 11.41
CA SER A 31 2.16 -15.24 11.25
C SER A 31 0.74 -15.47 10.71
N ARG A 32 0.55 -15.35 9.40
CA ARG A 32 -0.68 -15.63 8.61
C ARG A 32 -1.99 -14.91 8.99
N SER A 33 -2.19 -14.40 10.21
CA SER A 33 -3.43 -13.72 10.63
C SER A 33 -3.35 -12.18 10.59
N THR A 34 -2.14 -11.64 10.43
CA THR A 34 -1.83 -10.20 10.55
C THR A 34 -1.23 -9.58 9.29
N ALA A 35 -0.64 -10.39 8.40
CA ALA A 35 -0.19 -9.89 7.11
C ALA A 35 -1.38 -9.68 6.17
N TRP A 36 -1.38 -8.57 5.44
CA TRP A 36 -2.33 -8.27 4.38
C TRP A 36 -1.99 -9.09 3.15
N GLU A 37 -3.00 -9.74 2.58
CA GLU A 37 -2.91 -10.46 1.32
C GLU A 37 -3.48 -9.57 0.20
N ILE A 38 -3.60 -10.11 -1.01
CA ILE A 38 -3.98 -9.35 -2.21
C ILE A 38 -5.29 -8.58 -2.03
N GLN A 39 -6.30 -9.16 -1.38
CA GLN A 39 -7.60 -8.53 -1.22
C GLN A 39 -7.55 -7.31 -0.28
N GLU A 40 -6.82 -7.41 0.82
CA GLU A 40 -6.61 -6.28 1.74
C GLU A 40 -5.85 -5.14 1.06
N TRP A 41 -4.81 -5.48 0.30
CA TRP A 41 -4.04 -4.51 -0.46
C TRP A 41 -4.84 -3.85 -1.57
N ASP A 42 -5.64 -4.60 -2.33
CA ASP A 42 -6.51 -4.04 -3.37
C ASP A 42 -7.52 -3.08 -2.76
N TYR A 43 -8.21 -3.48 -1.69
CA TYR A 43 -9.14 -2.60 -0.99
C TYR A 43 -8.48 -1.27 -0.59
N PHE A 44 -7.32 -1.34 0.09
CA PHE A 44 -6.60 -0.15 0.52
C PHE A 44 -6.13 0.72 -0.65
N LEU A 45 -5.60 0.12 -1.72
CA LEU A 45 -5.11 0.88 -2.87
C LEU A 45 -6.26 1.54 -3.65
N GLN A 46 -7.39 0.86 -3.81
CA GLN A 46 -8.58 1.44 -4.43
C GLN A 46 -9.08 2.62 -3.60
N ASP A 47 -9.14 2.46 -2.29
CA ASP A 47 -9.58 3.51 -1.39
C ASP A 47 -8.61 4.70 -1.40
N ALA A 48 -7.31 4.47 -1.25
CA ALA A 48 -6.27 5.50 -1.37
C ALA A 48 -6.35 6.26 -2.71
N LYS A 49 -6.60 5.58 -3.83
CA LYS A 49 -6.77 6.21 -5.14
C LYS A 49 -7.97 7.17 -5.19
N ARG A 50 -9.04 6.94 -4.41
CA ARG A 50 -10.21 7.85 -4.34
C ARG A 50 -9.86 9.18 -3.67
N HIS A 51 -8.88 9.18 -2.78
CA HIS A 51 -8.38 10.39 -2.11
C HIS A 51 -7.35 11.16 -2.96
N LEU A 52 -6.98 10.68 -4.16
CA LEU A 52 -6.05 11.40 -5.02
C LEU A 52 -6.74 12.47 -5.88
N LEU A 53 -6.01 13.55 -6.14
CA LEU A 53 -6.30 14.46 -7.24
C LEU A 53 -5.85 13.86 -8.58
N PRO A 54 -6.37 14.34 -9.73
CA PRO A 54 -5.78 14.05 -11.03
C PRO A 54 -4.27 14.37 -11.02
N GLY A 55 -3.43 13.46 -11.51
CA GLY A 55 -1.97 13.60 -11.43
C GLY A 55 -1.36 13.21 -10.07
N GLY A 56 -2.18 12.74 -9.13
CA GLY A 56 -1.74 12.26 -7.83
C GLY A 56 -1.05 10.90 -7.87
N ARG A 57 -0.30 10.58 -6.82
CA ARG A 57 0.51 9.36 -6.71
C ARG A 57 0.60 8.83 -5.28
N ILE A 58 0.91 7.54 -5.17
CA ILE A 58 1.06 6.85 -3.89
C ILE A 58 2.50 6.37 -3.75
N TYR A 59 3.13 6.60 -2.61
CA TYR A 59 4.44 6.07 -2.27
C TYR A 59 4.40 5.33 -0.94
N LEU A 60 4.77 4.04 -0.95
CA LEU A 60 4.76 3.20 0.23
C LEU A 60 6.13 2.57 0.43
N ASP A 61 6.66 2.63 1.66
CA ASP A 61 7.89 1.94 2.04
C ASP A 61 7.58 0.87 3.09
N LEU A 62 7.78 -0.40 2.71
CA LEU A 62 7.40 -1.56 3.50
C LEU A 62 8.51 -1.97 4.47
N ASN A 63 8.11 -2.43 5.66
CA ASN A 63 9.01 -3.17 6.55
C ASN A 63 9.16 -4.63 6.10
N PRO A 64 10.34 -5.24 6.31
CA PRO A 64 10.53 -6.65 6.02
C PRO A 64 9.71 -7.54 6.98
N ARG A 65 9.35 -8.71 6.47
CA ARG A 65 8.82 -9.86 7.19
C ARG A 65 9.93 -10.50 8.02
N SER A 66 9.57 -11.48 8.85
CA SER A 66 10.53 -12.23 9.68
C SER A 66 11.60 -12.98 8.87
N ASP A 67 11.29 -13.34 7.61
CA ASP A 67 12.20 -14.01 6.68
C ASP A 67 13.03 -13.02 5.82
N GLY A 68 12.92 -11.71 6.09
CA GLY A 68 13.62 -10.66 5.33
C GLY A 68 12.97 -10.27 3.99
N SER A 69 11.95 -10.98 3.53
CA SER A 69 11.16 -10.59 2.35
C SER A 69 10.20 -9.44 2.70
N PHE A 70 9.74 -8.65 1.72
CA PHE A 70 8.78 -7.55 1.96
C PHE A 70 7.33 -7.97 1.67
N TYR A 71 7.16 -8.94 0.78
CA TYR A 71 5.89 -9.47 0.30
C TYR A 71 6.17 -10.81 -0.40
N SER A 72 5.12 -11.59 -0.66
CA SER A 72 5.23 -12.80 -1.48
C SER A 72 5.38 -12.46 -2.98
N ASN A 73 5.72 -13.44 -3.81
CA ASN A 73 5.82 -13.24 -5.25
C ASN A 73 4.47 -12.83 -5.87
N GLU A 74 3.37 -13.42 -5.37
CA GLU A 74 2.01 -13.12 -5.80
C GLU A 74 1.64 -11.67 -5.49
N LEU A 75 2.01 -11.17 -4.30
CA LEU A 75 1.81 -9.77 -3.95
C LEU A 75 2.70 -8.84 -4.79
N ARG A 76 3.93 -9.25 -5.12
CA ARG A 76 4.80 -8.48 -6.02
C ARG A 76 4.15 -8.31 -7.39
N GLU A 77 3.67 -9.40 -7.97
CA GLU A 77 2.98 -9.42 -9.26
C GLU A 77 1.71 -8.57 -9.21
N PHE A 78 0.93 -8.69 -8.14
CA PHE A 78 -0.22 -7.84 -7.89
C PHE A 78 0.17 -6.35 -7.91
N PHE A 79 1.22 -5.93 -7.19
CA PHE A 79 1.64 -4.53 -7.19
C PHE A 79 2.05 -4.05 -8.59
N VAL A 80 2.81 -4.85 -9.33
CA VAL A 80 3.22 -4.52 -10.71
C VAL A 80 1.98 -4.40 -11.62
N ASN A 81 1.03 -5.32 -11.52
CA ASN A 81 -0.22 -5.28 -12.27
C ASN A 81 -1.09 -4.06 -11.91
N GLN A 82 -0.98 -3.56 -10.68
CA GLN A 82 -1.59 -2.30 -10.25
C GLN A 82 -0.82 -1.05 -10.72
N GLY A 83 0.26 -1.21 -11.47
CA GLY A 83 1.09 -0.14 -12.02
C GLY A 83 2.22 0.32 -11.11
N ALA A 84 2.55 -0.43 -10.06
CA ALA A 84 3.64 -0.04 -9.16
C ALA A 84 5.01 -0.15 -9.84
N ILE A 85 5.80 0.90 -9.69
CA ILE A 85 7.26 0.87 -9.87
C ILE A 85 7.87 0.47 -8.53
N ILE A 86 8.66 -0.60 -8.54
CA ILE A 86 9.27 -1.16 -7.33
C ILE A 86 10.75 -0.78 -7.28
N ASP A 87 11.16 -0.03 -6.26
CA ASP A 87 12.55 0.33 -5.99
C ASP A 87 13.09 -0.35 -4.71
N ARG A 88 14.38 -0.72 -4.73
CA ARG A 88 15.11 -1.37 -3.62
C ARG A 88 14.32 -2.47 -2.90
N ARG A 89 13.44 -3.18 -3.62
CA ARG A 89 12.55 -4.27 -3.15
C ARG A 89 11.46 -3.89 -2.14
N SER A 90 11.50 -2.72 -1.49
CA SER A 90 10.54 -2.33 -0.44
C SER A 90 9.67 -1.13 -0.80
N LYS A 91 10.06 -0.37 -1.83
CA LYS A 91 9.43 0.92 -2.17
C LYS A 91 8.50 0.74 -3.34
N LEU A 92 7.22 1.00 -3.10
CA LEU A 92 6.17 0.93 -4.08
C LEU A 92 5.76 2.35 -4.47
N LEU A 93 6.03 2.74 -5.71
CA LEU A 93 5.52 3.98 -6.30
C LEU A 93 4.40 3.64 -7.26
N PHE A 94 3.19 4.13 -7.00
CA PHE A 94 2.08 4.11 -7.95
C PHE A 94 2.02 5.48 -8.62
N PRO A 95 2.51 5.63 -9.86
CA PRO A 95 2.49 6.90 -10.58
C PRO A 95 1.06 7.29 -10.96
N PRO A 96 0.86 8.54 -11.43
CA PRO A 96 -0.41 8.92 -12.04
C PRO A 96 -0.74 7.99 -13.20
N LYS A 97 -2.02 7.66 -13.36
CA LYS A 97 -2.52 7.03 -14.58
C LYS A 97 -2.53 8.01 -15.73
#